data_AF-Q8PRT6-F1
#
_entry.id   AF-Q8PRT6-F1
#
_cell.length_a   1.000
_cell.length_b   1.000
_cell.length_c   1.000
_cell.angle_alpha   90.00
_cell.angle_beta   90.00
_cell.angle_gamma   90.00
#
_symmetry.space_group_name_H-M   'P 1'
#
loop_
_entity.id
_entity.type
_entity.pdbx_description
1 polymer ?
#
loop_
_entity_poly.entity_id
_entity_poly.type
_entity_poly.pdbx_seq_one_letter_code
_entity_poly.pdbx_strand_id
1 'polypeptide(L)'
;MSTINQKLSDNFREAWQKQNLEVNLEEVIEKWELTKYVKDNFICPEVNISTLPSYSFVLKFMFKLKKPYISLDENDFYIIDNPLRKDKVLNLPFVAPSSWKGSLRNSLWQLNYDYENDKIRRIFGNERSPNSEDIVLRMGRLYFFPTFFSKKSLEIINPHNRESRVGTVPILMESVPQDTTGYFTLIYVPFDLIGCEENEIKKQVACDIQLISKGLKSMFTYYGFGAKTSSGYGTSYEDITDGTITLRVKGIEVSLKDIDEVKPPAEGYSKYLNEDGSVKEEFKGSGKYGLLSDKEYYKIKNQLEGSRNEYRDFRQWYGLNGEKWQKHLNSFKYPKPEWPTWNFGNFFQLIEVSKNIATSLELSGAHNEC
;
A
#
# COMPACT_ATOMS: atom_id res chain seq x y z
N MET A 1 -34.76 39.63 7.20
CA MET A 1 -33.83 39.19 6.14
C MET A 1 -32.76 38.22 6.65
N SER A 2 -32.16 38.40 7.84
CA SER A 2 -31.14 37.46 8.35
C SER A 2 -31.66 36.03 8.57
N THR A 3 -32.92 35.88 9.03
CA THR A 3 -33.55 34.57 9.30
C THR A 3 -33.87 33.75 8.05
N ILE A 4 -34.11 34.39 6.90
CA ILE A 4 -34.39 33.68 5.62
C ILE A 4 -33.06 33.19 5.02
N ASN A 5 -32.02 34.02 5.05
CA ASN A 5 -30.69 33.64 4.57
C ASN A 5 -30.09 32.51 5.41
N GLN A 6 -30.29 32.53 6.73
CA GLN A 6 -29.82 31.47 7.62
C GLN A 6 -30.56 30.14 7.38
N LYS A 7 -31.89 30.18 7.20
CA LYS A 7 -32.66 28.97 6.87
C LYS A 7 -32.29 28.37 5.51
N LEU A 8 -31.98 29.22 4.52
CA LEU A 8 -31.48 28.79 3.21
C LEU A 8 -30.08 28.15 3.30
N SER A 9 -29.17 28.74 4.08
CA SER A 9 -27.83 28.17 4.29
C SER A 9 -27.88 26.83 5.01
N ASP A 10 -28.76 26.69 6.02
CA ASP A 10 -28.91 25.46 6.78
C ASP A 10 -29.48 24.35 5.90
N ASN A 11 -30.52 24.65 5.10
CA ASN A 11 -31.06 23.71 4.12
C ASN A 11 -30.01 23.26 3.08
N PHE A 12 -29.17 24.18 2.61
CA PHE A 12 -28.09 23.85 1.67
C PHE A 12 -27.06 22.92 2.30
N ARG A 13 -26.66 23.17 3.55
CA ARG A 13 -25.73 22.31 4.32
C ARG A 13 -26.32 20.93 4.57
N GLU A 14 -27.60 20.83 4.94
CA GLU A 14 -28.27 19.54 5.12
C GLU A 14 -28.35 18.72 3.83
N ALA A 15 -28.69 19.38 2.71
CA ALA A 15 -28.71 18.73 1.40
C ALA A 15 -27.31 18.24 1.00
N TRP A 16 -26.29 19.08 1.21
CA TRP A 16 -24.90 18.72 0.95
C TRP A 16 -24.45 17.55 1.83
N GLN A 17 -24.75 17.55 3.12
CA GLN A 17 -24.41 16.45 4.03
C GLN A 17 -25.00 15.13 3.54
N LYS A 18 -26.31 15.11 3.22
CA LYS A 18 -26.99 13.92 2.69
C LYS A 18 -26.33 13.37 1.43
N GLN A 19 -25.80 14.24 0.58
CA GLN A 19 -25.09 13.85 -0.64
C GLN A 19 -23.64 13.39 -0.39
N ASN A 20 -23.06 13.68 0.77
CA ASN A 20 -21.64 13.43 1.07
C ASN A 20 -21.40 12.39 2.17
N LEU A 21 -22.45 11.75 2.70
CA LEU A 21 -22.35 10.71 3.75
C LEU A 21 -21.50 9.51 3.30
N GLU A 22 -21.74 9.00 2.11
CA GLU A 22 -20.92 7.95 1.48
C GLU A 22 -20.86 8.21 -0.01
N VAL A 23 -19.70 8.67 -0.50
CA VAL A 23 -19.51 8.96 -1.91
C VAL A 23 -18.46 8.02 -2.46
N ASN A 24 -18.85 7.24 -3.47
CA ASN A 24 -17.91 6.53 -4.32
C ASN A 24 -17.60 7.37 -5.56
N LEU A 25 -16.37 7.87 -5.64
CA LEU A 25 -15.85 8.66 -6.74
C LEU A 25 -15.43 7.79 -7.94
N GLU A 26 -15.35 6.46 -7.79
CA GLU A 26 -15.15 5.54 -8.92
C GLU A 26 -16.23 5.71 -9.99
N GLU A 27 -17.50 5.83 -9.59
CA GLU A 27 -18.62 6.02 -10.51
C GLU A 27 -18.48 7.31 -11.34
N VAL A 28 -17.87 8.34 -10.75
CA VAL A 28 -17.62 9.61 -11.45
C VAL A 28 -16.47 9.44 -12.45
N ILE A 29 -15.39 8.76 -12.04
CA ILE A 29 -14.26 8.46 -12.91
C ILE A 29 -14.68 7.59 -14.10
N GLU A 30 -15.55 6.59 -13.87
CA GLU A 30 -16.11 5.73 -14.90
C GLU A 30 -16.96 6.51 -15.91
N LYS A 31 -17.82 7.41 -15.42
CA LYS A 31 -18.62 8.30 -16.29
C LYS A 31 -17.76 9.21 -17.17
N TRP A 32 -16.55 9.55 -16.72
CA TRP A 32 -15.59 10.34 -17.50
C TRP A 32 -14.73 9.49 -18.43
N GLU A 33 -14.88 8.16 -18.41
CA GLU A 33 -14.04 7.22 -19.15
C GLU A 33 -12.54 7.33 -18.81
N LEU A 34 -12.23 7.81 -17.59
CA LEU A 34 -10.87 8.04 -17.12
C LEU A 34 -10.33 6.91 -16.24
N THR A 35 -11.07 5.80 -16.08
CA THR A 35 -10.74 4.72 -15.14
C THR A 35 -9.32 4.19 -15.32
N LYS A 36 -8.92 3.90 -16.57
CA LYS A 36 -7.57 3.42 -16.86
C LYS A 36 -6.51 4.49 -16.55
N TYR A 37 -6.76 5.73 -16.99
CA TYR A 37 -5.82 6.84 -16.78
C TYR A 37 -5.59 7.12 -15.30
N VAL A 38 -6.66 7.22 -14.50
CA VAL A 38 -6.59 7.45 -13.05
C VAL A 38 -5.90 6.28 -12.36
N LYS A 39 -6.24 5.04 -12.73
CA LYS A 39 -5.61 3.86 -12.16
C LYS A 39 -4.10 3.84 -12.40
N ASP A 40 -3.67 4.06 -13.64
CA ASP A 40 -2.27 3.92 -14.05
C ASP A 40 -1.39 5.10 -13.58
N ASN A 41 -1.96 6.31 -13.43
CA ASN A 41 -1.18 7.52 -13.11
C ASN A 41 -1.34 8.02 -11.67
N PHE A 42 -2.46 7.75 -11.01
CA PHE A 42 -2.75 8.27 -9.66
C PHE A 42 -2.80 7.16 -8.62
N ILE A 43 -3.48 6.05 -8.91
CA ILE A 43 -3.68 4.97 -7.92
C ILE A 43 -2.43 4.08 -7.85
N CYS A 44 -1.94 3.57 -8.98
CA CYS A 44 -0.83 2.63 -9.04
C CYS A 44 0.30 3.17 -9.93
N PRO A 45 1.01 4.24 -9.51
CA PRO A 45 2.06 4.83 -10.33
C PRO A 45 3.18 3.82 -10.61
N GLU A 46 3.52 3.62 -11.89
CA GLU A 46 4.65 2.79 -12.27
C GLU A 46 5.98 3.54 -12.10
N VAL A 47 6.95 2.88 -11.47
CA VAL A 47 8.29 3.44 -11.26
C VAL A 47 9.29 2.63 -12.07
N ASN A 48 9.94 3.28 -13.04
CA ASN A 48 11.03 2.67 -13.79
C ASN A 48 12.34 2.70 -12.99
N ILE A 49 12.58 1.65 -12.21
CA ILE A 49 13.76 1.50 -11.35
C ILE A 49 15.08 1.48 -12.12
N SER A 50 15.08 1.08 -13.40
CA SER A 50 16.31 0.99 -14.21
C SER A 50 16.99 2.35 -14.42
N THR A 51 16.22 3.44 -14.32
CA THR A 51 16.70 4.84 -14.43
C THR A 51 17.33 5.40 -13.15
N LEU A 52 17.12 4.77 -12.00
CA LEU A 52 17.62 5.24 -10.71
C LEU A 52 19.10 4.89 -10.51
N PRO A 53 19.85 5.53 -9.60
CA PRO A 53 21.19 5.09 -9.20
C PRO A 53 21.23 3.66 -8.63
N SER A 54 22.38 2.99 -8.69
CA SER A 54 22.57 1.65 -8.09
C SER A 54 22.24 1.67 -6.61
N TYR A 55 21.73 0.54 -6.10
CA TYR A 55 21.25 0.40 -4.72
C TYR A 55 20.04 1.26 -4.34
N SER A 56 19.40 1.93 -5.30
CA SER A 56 18.05 2.48 -5.10
C SER A 56 17.05 1.36 -4.96
N PHE A 57 15.99 1.56 -4.17
CA PHE A 57 14.90 0.60 -4.08
C PHE A 57 13.53 1.28 -4.17
N VAL A 58 12.57 0.52 -4.68
CA VAL A 58 11.15 0.89 -4.71
C VAL A 58 10.40 -0.03 -3.77
N LEU A 59 9.66 0.56 -2.83
CA LEU A 59 8.79 -0.14 -1.89
C LEU A 59 7.36 0.27 -2.17
N LYS A 60 6.49 -0.70 -2.45
CA LYS A 60 5.07 -0.46 -2.74
C LYS A 60 4.20 -1.53 -2.11
N PHE A 61 2.98 -1.17 -1.72
CA PHE A 61 1.95 -2.08 -1.23
C PHE A 61 0.59 -1.40 -1.20
N MET A 62 -0.47 -2.22 -1.16
CA MET A 62 -1.82 -1.78 -0.87
C MET A 62 -2.15 -2.03 0.60
N PHE A 63 -2.66 -1.01 1.28
CA PHE A 63 -3.10 -1.11 2.67
C PHE A 63 -4.59 -0.78 2.77
N LYS A 64 -5.24 -1.33 3.79
CA LYS A 64 -6.65 -1.06 4.10
C LYS A 64 -6.75 -0.27 5.40
N LEU A 65 -7.51 0.83 5.40
CA LEU A 65 -7.72 1.66 6.59
C LEU A 65 -8.48 0.88 7.68
N LYS A 66 -7.90 0.84 8.89
CA LYS A 66 -8.52 0.28 10.10
C LYS A 66 -9.36 1.32 10.82
N LYS A 67 -8.98 2.59 10.72
CA LYS A 67 -9.79 3.73 11.15
C LYS A 67 -9.84 4.77 10.03
N PRO A 68 -10.89 5.61 9.99
CA PRO A 68 -11.01 6.65 8.99
C PRO A 68 -9.75 7.51 8.91
N TYR A 69 -9.43 7.98 7.70
CA TYR A 69 -8.37 8.95 7.49
C TYR A 69 -8.98 10.35 7.39
N ILE A 70 -8.39 11.30 8.12
CA ILE A 70 -8.75 12.70 8.06
C ILE A 70 -7.49 13.53 7.85
N SER A 71 -7.65 14.65 7.15
CA SER A 71 -6.63 15.65 6.96
C SER A 71 -7.26 17.03 6.91
N LEU A 72 -6.42 18.07 6.90
CA LEU A 72 -6.88 19.43 6.72
C LEU A 72 -6.59 19.86 5.27
N ASP A 73 -7.63 20.24 4.56
CA ASP A 73 -7.50 20.96 3.30
C ASP A 73 -7.21 22.45 3.53
N GLU A 74 -6.62 23.11 2.55
CA GLU A 74 -6.27 24.54 2.62
C GLU A 74 -7.36 25.44 1.98
N ASN A 75 -8.59 24.92 1.84
CA ASN A 75 -9.70 25.66 1.23
C ASN A 75 -10.52 26.40 2.27
N ASP A 76 -10.21 27.69 2.45
CA ASP A 76 -10.86 28.59 3.42
C ASP A 76 -12.36 28.80 3.14
N PHE A 77 -12.81 28.63 1.90
CA PHE A 77 -14.20 28.87 1.47
C PHE A 77 -14.98 27.58 1.21
N TYR A 78 -14.69 26.52 1.97
CA TYR A 78 -15.42 25.26 1.86
C TYR A 78 -16.74 25.26 2.65
N ILE A 79 -17.65 24.35 2.29
CA ILE A 79 -19.01 24.27 2.86
C ILE A 79 -18.99 23.90 4.35
N ILE A 80 -17.99 23.12 4.76
CA ILE A 80 -17.74 22.72 6.15
C ILE A 80 -16.36 23.18 6.60
N ASP A 81 -16.18 23.32 7.92
CA ASP A 81 -14.95 23.86 8.51
C ASP A 81 -13.76 22.89 8.48
N ASN A 82 -14.03 21.58 8.38
CA ASN A 82 -13.00 20.53 8.39
C ASN A 82 -13.03 19.73 7.07
N PRO A 83 -12.68 20.36 5.93
CA PRO A 83 -12.55 19.67 4.67
C PRO A 83 -11.37 18.70 4.67
N LEU A 84 -11.56 17.58 3.98
CA LEU A 84 -10.50 16.63 3.68
C LEU A 84 -9.68 17.13 2.49
N ARG A 85 -8.36 16.96 2.56
CA ARG A 85 -7.46 17.38 1.47
C ARG A 85 -7.76 16.60 0.19
N LYS A 86 -7.98 17.32 -0.91
CA LYS A 86 -8.35 16.76 -2.22
C LYS A 86 -7.50 17.35 -3.33
N ASP A 87 -7.32 16.58 -4.40
CA ASP A 87 -6.73 17.10 -5.63
C ASP A 87 -7.65 18.13 -6.30
N LYS A 88 -7.08 19.14 -6.95
CA LYS A 88 -7.83 20.26 -7.51
C LYS A 88 -8.56 19.90 -8.80
N VAL A 89 -8.11 18.88 -9.53
CA VAL A 89 -8.64 18.52 -10.85
C VAL A 89 -9.71 17.45 -10.73
N LEU A 90 -9.38 16.33 -10.08
CA LEU A 90 -10.24 15.16 -9.96
C LEU A 90 -11.09 15.19 -8.68
N ASN A 91 -10.80 16.10 -7.75
CA ASN A 91 -11.45 16.20 -6.44
C ASN A 91 -11.36 14.91 -5.61
N LEU A 92 -10.34 14.09 -5.89
CA LEU A 92 -10.06 12.86 -5.16
C LEU A 92 -9.34 13.18 -3.86
N PRO A 93 -9.78 12.62 -2.72
CA PRO A 93 -9.01 12.68 -1.49
C PRO A 93 -7.64 12.04 -1.65
N PHE A 94 -6.61 12.62 -1.02
CA PHE A 94 -5.28 12.04 -1.07
C PHE A 94 -4.45 12.34 0.18
N VAL A 95 -3.48 11.47 0.44
CA VAL A 95 -2.37 11.75 1.35
C VAL A 95 -1.23 12.36 0.54
N ALA A 96 -0.81 13.57 0.92
CA ALA A 96 0.29 14.25 0.24
C ALA A 96 1.65 13.60 0.55
N PRO A 97 2.63 13.66 -0.38
CA PRO A 97 4.00 13.19 -0.13
C PRO A 97 4.64 13.76 1.13
N SER A 98 4.41 15.04 1.41
CA SER A 98 4.89 15.72 2.62
C SER A 98 4.26 15.15 3.90
N SER A 99 2.97 14.81 3.85
CA SER A 99 2.26 14.17 4.96
C SER A 99 2.80 12.78 5.24
N TRP A 100 3.12 12.00 4.21
CA TRP A 100 3.79 10.70 4.38
C TRP A 100 5.16 10.84 5.01
N LYS A 101 5.98 11.76 4.48
CA LYS A 101 7.30 12.05 5.02
C LYS A 101 7.24 12.44 6.50
N GLY A 102 6.33 13.37 6.85
CA GLY A 102 6.15 13.82 8.22
C GLY A 102 5.67 12.70 9.15
N SER A 103 4.71 11.88 8.70
CA SER A 103 4.17 10.77 9.49
C SER A 103 5.22 9.69 9.75
N LEU A 104 6.03 9.35 8.75
CA LEU A 104 7.13 8.38 8.89
C LEU A 104 8.25 8.91 9.78
N ARG A 105 8.60 10.20 9.64
CA ARG A 105 9.61 10.83 10.49
C ARG A 105 9.15 10.86 11.96
N ASN A 106 7.87 11.19 12.19
CA ASN A 106 7.27 11.16 13.53
C ASN A 106 7.21 9.73 14.11
N SER A 107 6.88 8.71 13.30
CA SER A 107 6.87 7.33 13.79
C SER A 107 8.25 6.85 14.22
N LEU A 108 9.30 7.24 13.49
CA LEU A 108 10.69 6.97 13.87
C LEU A 108 11.10 7.74 15.14
N TRP A 109 10.65 8.99 15.29
CA TRP A 109 10.86 9.75 16.52
C TRP A 109 10.25 9.04 17.75
N GLN A 110 9.03 8.52 17.61
CA GLN A 110 8.36 7.73 18.65
C GLN A 110 9.07 6.38 18.93
N LEU A 111 9.90 5.90 18.01
CA LEU A 111 10.79 4.73 18.20
C LEU A 111 12.16 5.12 18.78
N ASN A 112 12.30 6.33 19.32
CA ASN A 112 13.52 6.89 19.90
C ASN A 112 14.65 7.15 18.88
N TYR A 113 14.31 7.42 17.62
CA TYR A 113 15.25 7.99 16.65
C TYR A 113 15.06 9.50 16.59
N ASP A 114 15.91 10.23 17.31
CA ASP A 114 15.86 11.69 17.32
C ASP A 114 16.20 12.32 15.95
N TYR A 115 15.92 13.63 15.83
CA TYR A 115 16.15 14.39 14.60
C TYR A 115 17.63 14.74 14.35
N GLU A 116 18.48 14.59 15.36
CA GLU A 116 19.91 14.84 15.30
C GLU A 116 20.67 13.61 14.79
N ASN A 117 20.03 12.44 14.82
CA ASN A 117 20.56 11.18 14.35
C ASN A 117 20.93 11.27 12.86
N ASP A 118 22.19 10.96 12.56
CA ASP A 118 22.73 11.01 11.20
C ASP A 118 21.94 10.14 10.20
N LYS A 119 21.37 9.02 10.67
CA LYS A 119 20.52 8.16 9.84
C LYS A 119 19.21 8.86 9.48
N ILE A 120 18.60 9.57 10.42
CA ILE A 120 17.38 10.35 10.15
C ILE A 120 17.69 11.50 9.20
N ARG A 121 18.80 12.22 9.43
CA ARG A 121 19.23 13.33 8.58
C ARG A 121 19.51 12.91 7.15
N ARG A 122 20.18 11.77 6.90
CA ARG A 122 20.40 11.29 5.52
C ARG A 122 19.13 10.78 4.85
N ILE A 123 18.25 10.10 5.59
CA ILE A 123 17.00 9.55 5.04
C ILE A 123 16.02 10.67 4.69
N PHE A 124 15.85 11.67 5.56
CA PHE A 124 14.85 12.73 5.40
C PHE A 124 15.39 14.08 4.93
N GLY A 125 16.70 14.30 5.00
CA GLY A 125 17.33 15.60 4.79
C GLY A 125 17.41 16.40 6.09
N ASN A 126 18.19 17.49 6.07
CA ASN A 126 18.27 18.43 7.18
C ASN A 126 17.34 19.64 6.98
N GLU A 127 17.01 20.29 8.09
CA GLU A 127 16.22 21.52 8.08
C GLU A 127 17.12 22.73 7.80
N ARG A 128 16.54 23.79 7.24
CA ARG A 128 17.18 25.10 7.21
C ARG A 128 17.24 25.64 8.63
N SER A 129 18.41 25.66 9.23
CA SER A 129 18.62 26.40 10.48
C SER A 129 18.79 27.88 10.14
N PRO A 130 17.93 28.79 10.63
CA PRO A 130 18.07 30.21 10.39
C PRO A 130 19.31 30.83 11.06
N ASN A 131 19.95 30.12 12.00
CA ASN A 131 21.01 30.67 12.85
C ASN A 131 22.43 30.19 12.49
N SER A 132 22.61 29.54 11.35
CA SER A 132 23.90 28.96 10.97
C SER A 132 24.05 29.00 9.45
N GLU A 133 24.74 30.04 8.99
CA GLU A 133 25.02 30.32 7.57
C GLU A 133 25.87 29.20 6.91
N ASP A 134 26.48 28.32 7.70
CA ASP A 134 27.38 27.24 7.25
C ASP A 134 26.73 25.84 7.14
N ILE A 135 25.42 25.69 7.32
CA ILE A 135 24.79 24.36 7.15
C ILE A 135 24.62 24.05 5.65
N VAL A 136 25.43 23.12 5.16
CA VAL A 136 25.22 22.49 3.85
C VAL A 136 23.85 21.79 3.86
N LEU A 137 22.89 22.34 3.11
CA LEU A 137 21.57 21.74 2.94
C LEU A 137 21.71 20.43 2.18
N ARG A 138 21.14 19.37 2.74
CA ARG A 138 21.13 18.03 2.16
C ARG A 138 19.70 17.56 1.98
N MET A 139 19.39 17.18 0.75
CA MET A 139 18.14 16.49 0.45
C MET A 139 18.15 15.11 1.11
N GLY A 140 16.97 14.63 1.53
CA GLY A 140 16.82 13.26 2.00
C GLY A 140 16.86 12.25 0.86
N ARG A 141 17.17 11.00 1.19
CA ARG A 141 17.16 9.87 0.24
C ARG A 141 15.77 9.34 -0.09
N LEU A 142 14.71 9.77 0.61
CA LEU A 142 13.34 9.32 0.39
C LEU A 142 12.53 10.24 -0.52
N TYR A 143 11.80 9.62 -1.45
CA TYR A 143 10.78 10.24 -2.28
C TYR A 143 9.45 9.49 -2.14
N PHE A 144 8.40 10.20 -1.74
CA PHE A 144 7.07 9.64 -1.53
C PHE A 144 6.14 9.99 -2.67
N PHE A 145 5.31 9.04 -3.08
CA PHE A 145 4.19 9.30 -3.98
C PHE A 145 2.94 9.69 -3.18
N PRO A 146 2.06 10.53 -3.75
CA PRO A 146 0.73 10.73 -3.17
C PRO A 146 -0.05 9.41 -3.18
N THR A 147 -0.91 9.23 -2.18
CA THR A 147 -1.86 8.10 -2.15
C THR A 147 -3.26 8.64 -2.31
N PHE A 148 -3.91 8.32 -3.43
CA PHE A 148 -5.28 8.73 -3.72
C PHE A 148 -6.31 7.72 -3.22
N PHE A 149 -7.50 8.20 -2.88
CA PHE A 149 -8.63 7.38 -2.48
C PHE A 149 -9.84 7.69 -3.38
N SER A 150 -10.63 6.65 -3.67
CA SER A 150 -11.88 6.77 -4.42
C SER A 150 -13.11 6.98 -3.54
N LYS A 151 -12.98 6.90 -2.21
CA LYS A 151 -14.10 7.03 -1.28
C LYS A 151 -13.92 8.21 -0.35
N LYS A 152 -15.03 8.89 -0.06
CA LYS A 152 -15.10 9.90 1.01
C LYS A 152 -16.42 9.77 1.79
N SER A 153 -16.39 10.22 3.03
CA SER A 153 -17.48 10.16 3.98
C SER A 153 -17.42 11.35 4.95
N LEU A 154 -18.30 11.35 5.94
CA LEU A 154 -18.39 12.36 6.99
C LEU A 154 -18.31 11.70 8.36
N GLU A 155 -17.38 12.19 9.19
CA GLU A 155 -17.22 11.83 10.60
C GLU A 155 -17.83 12.90 11.49
N ILE A 156 -18.44 12.48 12.59
CA ILE A 156 -18.99 13.41 13.60
C ILE A 156 -18.27 13.16 14.92
N ILE A 157 -17.59 14.20 15.41
CA ILE A 157 -16.99 14.20 16.74
C ILE A 157 -17.83 15.11 17.62
N ASN A 158 -18.42 14.58 18.69
CA ASN A 158 -19.12 15.39 19.68
C ASN A 158 -18.25 15.53 20.94
N PRO A 159 -17.56 16.67 21.15
CA PRO A 159 -16.78 16.87 22.36
C PRO A 159 -17.69 16.91 23.58
N HIS A 160 -17.35 16.17 24.63
CA HIS A 160 -18.10 16.19 25.89
C HIS A 160 -17.45 17.10 26.91
N ASN A 161 -18.27 17.89 27.61
CA ASN A 161 -17.81 18.61 28.79
C ASN A 161 -17.51 17.59 29.90
N ARG A 162 -16.31 17.68 30.52
CA ARG A 162 -15.83 16.67 31.47
C ARG A 162 -16.65 16.61 32.76
N GLU A 163 -17.16 17.75 33.22
CA GLU A 163 -17.90 17.86 34.48
C GLU A 163 -19.33 17.36 34.31
N SER A 164 -20.03 17.88 33.30
CA SER A 164 -21.44 17.54 33.05
C SER A 164 -21.64 16.24 32.28
N ARG A 165 -20.58 15.74 31.60
CA ARG A 165 -20.61 14.60 30.66
C ARG A 165 -21.56 14.78 29.45
N VAL A 166 -22.09 15.98 29.26
CA VAL A 166 -22.99 16.32 28.15
C VAL A 166 -22.17 16.66 26.91
N GLY A 167 -22.64 16.21 25.75
CA GLY A 167 -22.07 16.57 24.45
C GLY A 167 -22.29 18.05 24.16
N THR A 168 -21.31 18.70 23.55
CA THR A 168 -21.37 20.11 23.21
C THR A 168 -21.91 20.30 21.79
N VAL A 169 -21.11 20.87 20.90
CA VAL A 169 -21.47 21.07 19.50
C VAL A 169 -20.80 19.96 18.68
N PRO A 170 -21.57 19.09 18.00
CA PRO A 170 -21.01 18.11 17.09
C PRO A 170 -20.19 18.79 15.99
N ILE A 171 -18.96 18.32 15.82
CA ILE A 171 -18.01 18.79 14.81
C ILE A 171 -18.05 17.79 13.66
N LEU A 172 -18.50 18.26 12.51
CA LEU A 172 -18.50 17.49 11.27
C LEU A 172 -17.12 17.59 10.59
N MET A 173 -16.59 16.46 10.15
CA MET A 173 -15.31 16.37 9.45
C MET A 173 -15.45 15.50 8.19
N GLU A 174 -14.93 15.95 7.06
CA GLU A 174 -14.76 15.06 5.91
C GLU A 174 -13.66 14.03 6.19
N SER A 175 -13.88 12.80 5.76
CA SER A 175 -12.95 11.69 5.96
C SER A 175 -12.88 10.78 4.74
N VAL A 176 -11.83 9.98 4.67
CA VAL A 176 -11.87 8.71 3.94
C VAL A 176 -12.36 7.65 4.92
N PRO A 177 -13.45 6.93 4.61
CA PRO A 177 -14.06 6.01 5.55
C PRO A 177 -13.13 4.82 5.85
N GLN A 178 -13.39 4.18 6.98
CA GLN A 178 -12.79 2.90 7.34
C GLN A 178 -12.95 1.89 6.20
N ASP A 179 -12.04 0.93 6.14
CA ASP A 179 -12.04 -0.18 5.19
C ASP A 179 -11.79 0.23 3.74
N THR A 180 -11.46 1.50 3.49
CA THR A 180 -10.99 1.98 2.19
C THR A 180 -9.52 1.59 1.98
N THR A 181 -9.20 1.18 0.76
CA THR A 181 -7.85 0.79 0.36
C THR A 181 -7.08 1.98 -0.21
N GLY A 182 -5.79 2.09 0.12
CA GLY A 182 -4.85 3.02 -0.49
C GLY A 182 -3.62 2.30 -1.03
N TYR A 183 -3.00 2.86 -2.07
CA TYR A 183 -1.73 2.37 -2.62
C TYR A 183 -0.58 3.25 -2.11
N PHE A 184 0.37 2.65 -1.41
CA PHE A 184 1.56 3.33 -0.92
C PHE A 184 2.73 3.05 -1.85
N THR A 185 3.51 4.08 -2.21
CA THR A 185 4.74 3.94 -3.00
C THR A 185 5.82 4.87 -2.47
N LEU A 186 6.99 4.31 -2.23
CA LEU A 186 8.18 4.96 -1.71
C LEU A 186 9.39 4.60 -2.58
N ILE A 187 10.17 5.59 -2.95
CA ILE A 187 11.49 5.39 -3.57
C ILE A 187 12.56 5.82 -2.58
N TYR A 188 13.59 5.01 -2.45
CA TYR A 188 14.85 5.35 -1.80
C TYR A 188 15.95 5.50 -2.85
N VAL A 189 16.69 6.61 -2.82
CA VAL A 189 17.79 6.91 -3.73
C VAL A 189 19.03 7.34 -2.94
N PRO A 190 20.12 6.54 -2.92
CA PRO A 190 21.37 6.89 -2.23
C PRO A 190 22.26 7.79 -3.12
N PHE A 191 21.72 8.92 -3.60
CA PHE A 191 22.38 9.78 -4.59
C PHE A 191 23.70 10.40 -4.07
N ASP A 192 23.81 10.61 -2.76
CA ASP A 192 24.99 11.18 -2.11
C ASP A 192 26.13 10.18 -1.92
N LEU A 193 25.88 8.90 -2.24
CA LEU A 193 26.89 7.83 -2.18
C LEU A 193 27.46 7.47 -3.55
N ILE A 194 27.09 8.19 -4.61
CA ILE A 194 27.63 7.96 -5.96
C ILE A 194 29.14 8.22 -5.94
N GLY A 195 29.92 7.20 -6.30
CA GLY A 195 31.38 7.25 -6.29
C GLY A 195 32.04 6.84 -4.96
N CYS A 196 31.25 6.50 -3.93
CA CYS A 196 31.77 5.91 -2.70
C CYS A 196 32.11 4.42 -2.87
N GLU A 197 32.92 3.89 -1.96
CA GLU A 197 33.23 2.46 -1.86
C GLU A 197 31.97 1.61 -1.73
N GLU A 198 31.88 0.54 -2.53
CA GLU A 198 30.66 -0.28 -2.65
C GLU A 198 30.22 -0.88 -1.30
N ASN A 199 31.18 -1.27 -0.47
CA ASN A 199 30.91 -1.80 0.88
C ASN A 199 30.23 -0.77 1.79
N GLU A 200 30.60 0.51 1.68
CA GLU A 200 29.96 1.58 2.46
C GLU A 200 28.54 1.85 1.95
N ILE A 201 28.34 1.81 0.63
CA ILE A 201 27.00 1.93 0.03
C ILE A 201 26.09 0.81 0.56
N LYS A 202 26.53 -0.44 0.44
CA LYS A 202 25.80 -1.62 0.91
C LYS A 202 25.43 -1.50 2.39
N LYS A 203 26.39 -1.13 3.25
CA LYS A 203 26.18 -0.98 4.69
C LYS A 203 25.15 0.09 5.04
N GLN A 204 25.20 1.25 4.39
CA GLN A 204 24.22 2.31 4.63
C GLN A 204 22.84 1.93 4.12
N VAL A 205 22.73 1.36 2.93
CA VAL A 205 21.46 0.90 2.33
C VAL A 205 20.82 -0.19 3.19
N ALA A 206 21.61 -1.15 3.67
CA ALA A 206 21.17 -2.21 4.59
C ALA A 206 20.62 -1.65 5.91
N CYS A 207 21.30 -0.64 6.49
CA CYS A 207 20.81 0.04 7.68
C CYS A 207 19.52 0.83 7.42
N ASP A 208 19.48 1.56 6.31
CA ASP A 208 18.39 2.48 5.99
C ASP A 208 17.10 1.71 5.67
N ILE A 209 17.16 0.65 4.87
CA ILE A 209 15.98 -0.16 4.53
C ILE A 209 15.33 -0.77 5.78
N GLN A 210 16.15 -1.27 6.72
CA GLN A 210 15.63 -1.81 7.99
C GLN A 210 14.97 -0.75 8.85
N LEU A 211 15.56 0.45 8.91
CA LEU A 211 15.02 1.57 9.68
C LEU A 211 13.69 2.06 9.08
N ILE A 212 13.64 2.22 7.76
CA ILE A 212 12.45 2.61 7.01
C ILE A 212 11.33 1.58 7.23
N SER A 213 11.61 0.29 7.09
CA SER A 213 10.62 -0.77 7.31
C SER A 213 10.05 -0.77 8.73
N LYS A 214 10.89 -0.53 9.75
CA LYS A 214 10.43 -0.36 11.16
C LYS A 214 9.52 0.85 11.31
N GLY A 215 9.92 2.00 10.76
CA GLY A 215 9.14 3.22 10.79
C GLY A 215 7.79 3.07 10.09
N LEU A 216 7.76 2.41 8.93
CA LEU A 216 6.54 2.16 8.15
C LEU A 216 5.57 1.27 8.93
N LYS A 217 6.05 0.14 9.48
CA LYS A 217 5.22 -0.70 10.35
C LYS A 217 4.59 0.12 11.47
N SER A 218 5.39 0.86 12.22
CA SER A 218 4.89 1.64 13.35
C SER A 218 3.93 2.76 12.94
N MET A 219 4.21 3.44 11.82
CA MET A 219 3.34 4.46 11.26
C MET A 219 1.98 3.89 10.88
N PHE A 220 1.94 2.78 10.17
CA PHE A 220 0.68 2.21 9.66
C PHE A 220 -0.14 1.52 10.76
N THR A 221 0.48 0.79 11.69
CA THR A 221 -0.27 -0.07 12.63
C THR A 221 -0.53 0.57 14.00
N TYR A 222 0.28 1.56 14.42
CA TYR A 222 0.20 2.12 15.78
C TYR A 222 -0.05 3.63 15.79
N TYR A 223 0.80 4.40 15.12
CA TYR A 223 0.77 5.86 15.25
C TYR A 223 -0.21 6.53 14.28
N GLY A 224 -0.49 5.93 13.14
CA GLY A 224 -1.33 6.48 12.09
C GLY A 224 -0.70 7.65 11.33
N PHE A 225 -1.42 8.16 10.34
CA PHE A 225 -1.05 9.30 9.50
C PHE A 225 -2.23 10.26 9.32
N GLY A 226 -1.93 11.52 9.00
CA GLY A 226 -2.95 12.57 8.91
C GLY A 226 -3.21 13.28 10.24
N ALA A 227 -4.47 13.59 10.52
CA ALA A 227 -4.87 14.31 11.73
C ALA A 227 -5.55 13.41 12.77
N LYS A 228 -5.57 13.85 14.05
CA LYS A 228 -6.15 13.13 15.20
C LYS A 228 -5.64 11.69 15.37
N THR A 229 -4.38 11.46 15.03
CA THR A 229 -3.67 10.18 15.18
C THR A 229 -3.67 9.64 16.61
N SER A 230 -3.66 10.52 17.62
CA SER A 230 -3.82 10.13 19.03
C SER A 230 -5.15 9.45 19.36
N SER A 231 -6.18 9.65 18.55
CA SER A 231 -7.47 8.95 18.62
C SER A 231 -7.53 7.72 17.68
N GLY A 232 -6.41 7.39 17.04
CA GLY A 232 -6.21 6.25 16.14
C GLY A 232 -6.59 6.50 14.68
N TYR A 233 -6.97 7.72 14.29
CA TYR A 233 -7.28 8.05 12.89
C TYR A 233 -6.07 7.78 11.99
N GLY A 234 -6.35 7.37 10.74
CA GLY A 234 -5.33 7.07 9.74
C GLY A 234 -4.44 5.87 10.10
N THR A 235 -4.95 4.89 10.84
CA THR A 235 -4.28 3.60 11.03
C THR A 235 -4.79 2.57 10.02
N SER A 236 -3.97 1.57 9.69
CA SER A 236 -4.33 0.47 8.80
C SER A 236 -4.39 -0.87 9.52
N TYR A 237 -4.97 -1.87 8.85
CA TYR A 237 -4.79 -3.28 9.24
C TYR A 237 -3.33 -3.70 9.05
N GLU A 238 -2.95 -4.81 9.70
CA GLU A 238 -1.58 -5.34 9.61
C GLU A 238 -1.29 -6.03 8.28
N ASP A 239 -2.33 -6.67 7.72
CA ASP A 239 -2.29 -7.33 6.42
C ASP A 239 -2.32 -6.29 5.30
N ILE A 240 -1.55 -6.58 4.26
CA ILE A 240 -1.43 -5.76 3.06
C ILE A 240 -1.56 -6.67 1.83
N THR A 241 -1.79 -6.08 0.67
CA THR A 241 -1.78 -6.80 -0.60
C THR A 241 -0.72 -6.22 -1.54
N ASP A 242 -0.22 -7.06 -2.44
CA ASP A 242 0.76 -6.68 -3.47
C ASP A 242 2.00 -5.95 -2.92
N GLY A 243 2.46 -6.33 -1.72
CA GLY A 243 3.62 -5.74 -1.10
C GLY A 243 4.90 -6.22 -1.76
N THR A 244 5.69 -5.28 -2.29
CA THR A 244 6.95 -5.58 -2.96
C THR A 244 8.06 -4.59 -2.60
N ILE A 245 9.28 -5.08 -2.45
CA ILE A 245 10.52 -4.28 -2.50
C ILE A 245 11.32 -4.74 -3.70
N THR A 246 11.65 -3.82 -4.61
CA THR A 246 12.55 -4.07 -5.74
C THR A 246 13.83 -3.27 -5.54
N LEU A 247 14.99 -3.93 -5.59
CA LEU A 247 16.30 -3.31 -5.37
C LEU A 247 17.11 -3.26 -6.66
N ARG A 248 17.64 -2.09 -7.01
CA ARG A 248 18.45 -1.91 -8.21
C ARG A 248 19.89 -2.39 -8.01
N VAL A 249 20.08 -3.70 -8.04
CA VAL A 249 21.39 -4.35 -7.96
C VAL A 249 21.37 -5.66 -8.76
N LYS A 250 22.49 -6.03 -9.37
CA LYS A 250 22.65 -7.32 -10.07
C LYS A 250 23.33 -8.32 -9.14
N GLY A 251 23.11 -9.61 -9.38
CA GLY A 251 23.86 -10.68 -8.69
C GLY A 251 23.41 -11.00 -7.26
N ILE A 252 22.30 -10.42 -6.78
CA ILE A 252 21.65 -10.88 -5.54
C ILE A 252 20.58 -11.90 -5.91
N GLU A 253 20.78 -13.14 -5.49
CA GLU A 253 19.73 -14.15 -5.58
C GLU A 253 18.69 -13.93 -4.48
N VAL A 254 17.44 -13.81 -4.89
CA VAL A 254 16.30 -13.77 -3.97
C VAL A 254 16.08 -15.18 -3.46
N SER A 255 16.36 -15.44 -2.17
CA SER A 255 15.99 -16.72 -1.56
C SER A 255 14.48 -16.86 -1.60
N LEU A 256 13.99 -17.79 -2.43
CA LEU A 256 12.57 -18.00 -2.76
C LEU A 256 11.72 -18.54 -1.59
N LYS A 257 12.23 -18.53 -0.35
CA LYS A 257 11.54 -19.12 0.81
C LYS A 257 10.20 -18.42 1.15
N ASP A 258 9.97 -17.21 0.64
CA ASP A 258 8.78 -16.40 0.94
C ASP A 258 7.85 -16.15 -0.27
N ILE A 259 8.09 -16.80 -1.42
CA ILE A 259 6.97 -17.02 -2.36
C ILE A 259 6.16 -18.11 -1.67
N ASP A 260 4.98 -17.76 -1.12
CA ASP A 260 3.94 -18.70 -0.66
C ASP A 260 4.16 -20.08 -1.29
N GLU A 261 4.43 -21.14 -0.52
CA GLU A 261 4.61 -22.50 -1.03
C GLU A 261 3.45 -22.83 -1.99
N VAL A 262 3.64 -22.56 -3.29
CA VAL A 262 2.60 -22.80 -4.28
C VAL A 262 2.65 -24.30 -4.48
N LYS A 263 1.79 -25.02 -3.75
CA LYS A 263 1.71 -26.47 -3.85
C LYS A 263 1.35 -26.80 -5.30
N PRO A 264 2.24 -27.44 -6.07
CA PRO A 264 1.94 -27.77 -7.45
C PRO A 264 0.73 -28.72 -7.52
N PRO A 265 -0.03 -28.71 -8.63
CA PRO A 265 -1.06 -29.70 -8.86
C PRO A 265 -0.44 -31.10 -8.85
N ALA A 266 -1.16 -32.08 -8.30
CA ALA A 266 -0.78 -33.48 -8.45
C ALA A 266 -0.75 -33.86 -9.95
N GLU A 267 0.07 -34.83 -10.35
CA GLU A 267 0.24 -35.22 -11.76
C GLU A 267 -1.09 -35.49 -12.49
N GLY A 268 -2.09 -36.04 -11.78
CA GLY A 268 -3.43 -36.28 -12.32
C GLY A 268 -4.25 -35.01 -12.61
N TYR A 269 -3.98 -33.88 -11.98
CA TYR A 269 -4.83 -32.68 -12.10
C TYR A 269 -4.65 -31.92 -13.41
N SER A 270 -3.56 -32.18 -14.14
CA SER A 270 -3.28 -31.58 -15.45
C SER A 270 -4.44 -31.78 -16.45
N LYS A 271 -5.23 -32.86 -16.29
CA LYS A 271 -6.38 -33.13 -17.15
C LYS A 271 -7.54 -32.14 -16.97
N TYR A 272 -7.63 -31.47 -15.81
CA TYR A 272 -8.68 -30.50 -15.46
C TYR A 272 -8.29 -29.04 -15.75
N LEU A 273 -7.01 -28.79 -16.04
CA LEU A 273 -6.43 -27.45 -16.18
C LEU A 273 -6.05 -27.15 -17.63
N ASN A 274 -6.10 -25.89 -18.00
CA ASN A 274 -5.46 -25.33 -19.18
C ASN A 274 -3.96 -25.07 -18.90
N GLU A 275 -3.18 -24.80 -19.95
CA GLU A 275 -1.74 -24.50 -19.84
C GLU A 275 -1.43 -23.25 -19.01
N ASP A 276 -2.37 -22.32 -18.89
CA ASP A 276 -2.26 -21.12 -18.06
C ASP A 276 -2.65 -21.35 -16.57
N GLY A 277 -3.06 -22.57 -16.22
CA GLY A 277 -3.54 -22.94 -14.89
C GLY A 277 -5.00 -22.58 -14.62
N SER A 278 -5.74 -22.03 -15.59
CA SER A 278 -7.19 -21.88 -15.48
C SER A 278 -7.88 -23.24 -15.62
N VAL A 279 -9.09 -23.40 -15.09
CA VAL A 279 -9.86 -24.64 -15.27
C VAL A 279 -10.48 -24.67 -16.67
N LYS A 280 -10.45 -25.83 -17.32
CA LYS A 280 -11.14 -26.05 -18.61
C LYS A 280 -12.64 -25.80 -18.48
N GLU A 281 -13.25 -25.21 -19.50
CA GLU A 281 -14.67 -24.82 -19.48
C GLU A 281 -15.62 -25.97 -19.10
N GLU A 282 -15.32 -27.19 -19.55
CA GLU A 282 -16.08 -28.41 -19.26
C GLU A 282 -16.16 -28.79 -17.76
N PHE A 283 -15.29 -28.23 -16.92
CA PHE A 283 -15.29 -28.47 -15.46
C PHE A 283 -15.82 -27.28 -14.64
N LYS A 284 -16.32 -26.21 -15.28
CA LYS A 284 -17.01 -25.11 -14.61
C LYS A 284 -18.48 -25.46 -14.36
N GLY A 285 -19.03 -25.03 -13.23
CA GLY A 285 -20.39 -25.41 -12.85
C GLY A 285 -20.91 -24.71 -11.60
N SER A 286 -22.01 -25.24 -11.07
CA SER A 286 -22.72 -24.64 -9.92
C SER A 286 -22.17 -25.05 -8.55
N GLY A 287 -21.11 -25.85 -8.51
CA GLY A 287 -20.46 -26.30 -7.28
C GLY A 287 -19.51 -25.28 -6.67
N LYS A 288 -18.78 -25.70 -5.62
CA LYS A 288 -17.85 -24.84 -4.89
C LYS A 288 -16.75 -24.31 -5.81
N TYR A 289 -16.36 -23.06 -5.60
CA TYR A 289 -15.30 -22.36 -6.34
C TYR A 289 -15.60 -22.21 -7.85
N GLY A 290 -16.88 -22.24 -8.26
CA GLY A 290 -17.30 -22.13 -9.66
C GLY A 290 -17.04 -23.39 -10.50
N LEU A 291 -16.77 -24.52 -9.84
CA LEU A 291 -16.50 -25.82 -10.45
C LEU A 291 -17.70 -26.75 -10.35
N LEU A 292 -17.74 -27.84 -11.11
CA LEU A 292 -18.85 -28.80 -11.04
C LEU A 292 -19.06 -29.36 -9.62
N SER A 293 -20.33 -29.49 -9.25
CA SER A 293 -20.74 -30.29 -8.11
C SER A 293 -20.54 -31.78 -8.36
N ASP A 294 -20.53 -32.58 -7.29
CA ASP A 294 -20.39 -34.04 -7.40
C ASP A 294 -21.48 -34.68 -8.27
N LYS A 295 -22.70 -34.11 -8.24
CA LYS A 295 -23.84 -34.58 -9.04
C LYS A 295 -23.66 -34.23 -10.51
N GLU A 296 -23.15 -33.04 -10.82
CA GLU A 296 -22.89 -32.61 -12.19
C GLU A 296 -21.73 -33.41 -12.80
N TYR A 297 -20.63 -33.59 -12.06
CA TYR A 297 -19.51 -34.43 -12.50
C TYR A 297 -19.97 -35.87 -12.79
N TYR A 298 -20.83 -36.45 -11.95
CA TYR A 298 -21.33 -37.81 -12.15
C TYR A 298 -22.11 -37.99 -13.47
N LYS A 299 -22.80 -36.95 -13.96
CA LYS A 299 -23.55 -36.99 -15.22
C LYS A 299 -22.63 -37.04 -16.44
N ILE A 300 -21.49 -36.38 -16.36
CA ILE A 300 -20.53 -36.25 -17.46
C ILE A 300 -19.30 -37.17 -17.33
N LYS A 301 -19.21 -37.94 -16.24
CA LYS A 301 -18.06 -38.82 -15.94
C LYS A 301 -17.75 -39.86 -17.02
N ASN A 302 -18.74 -40.25 -17.83
CA ASN A 302 -18.56 -41.24 -18.90
C ASN A 302 -17.97 -40.61 -20.16
N GLN A 303 -17.93 -39.28 -20.24
CA GLN A 303 -17.42 -38.49 -21.36
C GLN A 303 -16.10 -37.78 -21.03
N LEU A 304 -15.65 -37.82 -19.77
CA LEU A 304 -14.47 -37.11 -19.28
C LEU A 304 -13.56 -38.04 -18.48
N GLU A 305 -12.27 -37.71 -18.45
CA GLU A 305 -11.26 -38.51 -17.78
C GLU A 305 -11.18 -38.22 -16.26
N GLY A 306 -10.94 -39.26 -15.46
CA GLY A 306 -10.63 -39.17 -14.03
C GLY A 306 -11.74 -39.64 -13.08
N SER A 307 -11.33 -40.09 -11.90
CA SER A 307 -12.27 -40.65 -10.91
C SER A 307 -13.03 -39.55 -10.17
N ARG A 308 -14.21 -39.87 -9.62
CA ARG A 308 -14.98 -38.92 -8.79
C ARG A 308 -14.21 -38.44 -7.57
N ASN A 309 -13.42 -39.30 -6.94
CA ASN A 309 -12.62 -38.95 -5.78
C ASN A 309 -11.48 -37.99 -6.17
N GLU A 310 -10.80 -38.29 -7.27
CA GLU A 310 -9.74 -37.45 -7.83
C GLU A 310 -10.24 -36.05 -8.17
N TYR A 311 -11.39 -35.93 -8.84
CA TYR A 311 -11.99 -34.62 -9.15
C TYR A 311 -12.40 -33.84 -7.90
N ARG A 312 -12.89 -34.54 -6.87
CA ARG A 312 -13.25 -33.90 -5.60
C ARG A 312 -12.02 -33.31 -4.91
N ASP A 313 -10.90 -34.03 -4.93
CA ASP A 313 -9.64 -33.58 -4.36
C ASP A 313 -9.05 -32.42 -5.18
N PHE A 314 -9.13 -32.49 -6.51
CA PHE A 314 -8.80 -31.38 -7.41
C PHE A 314 -9.60 -30.12 -7.09
N ARG A 315 -10.93 -30.22 -6.97
CA ARG A 315 -11.81 -29.08 -6.66
C ARG A 315 -11.41 -28.40 -5.35
N GLN A 316 -11.00 -29.18 -4.35
CA GLN A 316 -10.53 -28.65 -3.08
C GLN A 316 -9.16 -27.97 -3.21
N TRP A 317 -8.21 -28.60 -3.91
CA TRP A 317 -6.90 -28.02 -4.18
C TRP A 317 -7.01 -26.71 -4.97
N TYR A 318 -7.83 -26.68 -6.02
CA TYR A 318 -7.99 -25.51 -6.90
C TYR A 318 -8.63 -24.33 -6.17
N GLY A 319 -9.62 -24.58 -5.31
CA GLY A 319 -10.22 -23.53 -4.48
C GLY A 319 -9.23 -22.86 -3.51
N LEU A 320 -8.19 -23.58 -3.09
CA LEU A 320 -7.18 -23.09 -2.15
C LEU A 320 -5.95 -22.50 -2.86
N ASN A 321 -5.55 -23.07 -4.00
CA ASN A 321 -4.26 -22.78 -4.64
C ASN A 321 -4.36 -22.34 -6.10
N GLY A 322 -5.53 -22.43 -6.74
CA GLY A 322 -5.70 -22.24 -8.18
C GLY A 322 -5.31 -20.84 -8.67
N GLU A 323 -5.67 -19.79 -7.93
CA GLU A 323 -5.28 -18.42 -8.27
C GLU A 323 -3.77 -18.19 -8.09
N LYS A 324 -3.19 -18.73 -7.01
CA LYS A 324 -1.75 -18.66 -6.74
C LYS A 324 -0.94 -19.41 -7.81
N TRP A 325 -1.41 -20.58 -8.23
CA TRP A 325 -0.81 -21.40 -9.29
C TRP A 325 -0.87 -20.71 -10.65
N GLN A 326 -1.98 -20.07 -11.00
CA GLN A 326 -2.07 -19.26 -12.23
C GLN A 326 -1.09 -18.08 -12.22
N LYS A 327 -0.97 -17.38 -11.09
CA LYS A 327 0.04 -16.31 -10.92
C LYS A 327 1.46 -16.86 -11.06
N HIS A 328 1.73 -18.04 -10.51
CA HIS A 328 3.01 -18.73 -10.64
C HIS A 328 3.32 -19.11 -12.09
N LEU A 329 2.38 -19.70 -12.83
CA LEU A 329 2.56 -20.04 -14.25
C LEU A 329 2.76 -18.79 -15.12
N ASN A 330 2.00 -17.73 -14.86
CA ASN A 330 2.20 -16.45 -15.54
C ASN A 330 3.57 -15.85 -15.22
N SER A 331 4.13 -16.06 -14.03
CA SER A 331 5.48 -15.58 -13.70
C SER A 331 6.60 -16.20 -14.56
N PHE A 332 6.40 -17.38 -15.15
CA PHE A 332 7.34 -17.98 -16.11
C PHE A 332 7.15 -17.47 -17.54
N LYS A 333 6.00 -16.86 -17.87
CA LYS A 333 5.74 -16.26 -19.20
C LYS A 333 6.39 -14.88 -19.36
N TYR A 334 6.67 -14.20 -18.24
CA TYR A 334 7.41 -12.93 -18.25
C TYR A 334 8.91 -13.20 -18.06
N PRO A 335 9.80 -12.41 -18.69
CA PRO A 335 11.24 -12.55 -18.46
C PRO A 335 11.53 -12.42 -16.96
N LYS A 336 12.50 -13.20 -16.47
CA LYS A 336 12.98 -13.09 -15.08
C LYS A 336 13.16 -11.60 -14.76
N PRO A 337 12.60 -11.10 -13.65
CA PRO A 337 12.70 -9.68 -13.33
C PRO A 337 14.18 -9.27 -13.33
N GLU A 338 14.48 -8.19 -14.06
CA GLU A 338 15.86 -7.68 -14.22
C GLU A 338 16.53 -7.38 -12.87
N TRP A 339 15.70 -7.03 -11.89
CA TRP A 339 16.10 -6.62 -10.55
C TRP A 339 15.49 -7.54 -9.50
N PRO A 340 16.24 -7.90 -8.44
CA PRO A 340 15.73 -8.72 -7.35
C PRO A 340 14.54 -8.03 -6.69
N THR A 341 13.45 -8.78 -6.53
CA THR A 341 12.19 -8.31 -5.97
C THR A 341 11.73 -9.30 -4.89
N TRP A 342 11.41 -8.78 -3.71
CA TRP A 342 10.88 -9.53 -2.58
C TRP A 342 9.42 -9.15 -2.35
N ASN A 343 8.58 -10.14 -2.06
CA ASN A 343 7.17 -9.94 -1.75
C ASN A 343 6.93 -10.01 -0.24
N PHE A 344 5.90 -9.33 0.24
CA PHE A 344 5.43 -9.41 1.63
C PHE A 344 3.93 -9.12 1.70
N GLY A 345 3.22 -9.86 2.55
CA GLY A 345 1.77 -9.78 2.75
C GLY A 345 1.34 -9.11 4.05
N ASN A 346 2.28 -8.73 4.93
CA ASN A 346 1.99 -7.93 6.13
C ASN A 346 3.23 -7.15 6.60
N PHE A 347 3.03 -6.23 7.56
CA PHE A 347 4.13 -5.42 8.08
C PHE A 347 5.16 -6.19 8.91
N PHE A 348 4.88 -7.41 9.40
CA PHE A 348 5.90 -8.24 10.04
C PHE A 348 6.85 -8.83 9.00
N GLN A 349 6.30 -9.40 7.92
CA GLN A 349 7.07 -9.89 6.77
C GLN A 349 7.89 -8.78 6.13
N LEU A 350 7.40 -7.53 6.08
CA LEU A 350 8.20 -6.38 5.63
C LEU A 350 9.52 -6.23 6.42
N ILE A 351 9.48 -6.46 7.74
CA ILE A 351 10.68 -6.39 8.58
C ILE A 351 11.61 -7.55 8.25
N GLU A 352 11.10 -8.75 8.07
CA GLU A 352 11.88 -9.94 7.73
C GLU A 352 12.55 -9.79 6.36
N VAL A 353 11.79 -9.38 5.34
CA VAL A 353 12.30 -9.06 4.00
C VAL A 353 13.40 -8.00 4.09
N SER A 354 13.22 -6.93 4.86
CA SER A 354 14.26 -5.89 5.02
C SER A 354 15.55 -6.41 5.65
N LYS A 355 15.44 -7.39 6.57
CA LYS A 355 16.61 -8.06 7.16
C LYS A 355 17.27 -8.97 6.14
N ASN A 356 16.51 -9.74 5.38
CA ASN A 356 17.03 -10.62 4.33
C ASN A 356 17.79 -9.81 3.28
N ILE A 357 17.23 -8.67 2.83
CA ILE A 357 17.90 -7.76 1.89
C ILE A 357 19.21 -7.24 2.48
N ALA A 358 19.21 -6.79 3.75
CA ALA A 358 20.41 -6.32 4.42
C ALA A 358 21.51 -7.40 4.48
N THR A 359 21.15 -8.63 4.88
CA THR A 359 22.07 -9.77 4.90
C THR A 359 22.63 -10.09 3.51
N SER A 360 21.78 -10.08 2.47
CA SER A 360 22.22 -10.30 1.09
C SER A 360 23.19 -9.22 0.60
N LEU A 361 22.97 -7.96 0.99
CA LEU A 361 23.88 -6.86 0.66
C LEU A 361 25.24 -7.04 1.34
N GLU A 362 25.27 -7.47 2.60
CA GLU A 362 26.51 -7.75 3.34
C GLU A 362 27.28 -8.96 2.76
N LEU A 363 26.59 -10.07 2.47
CA LEU A 363 27.22 -11.29 1.91
C LEU A 363 27.78 -11.09 0.50
N SER A 364 27.11 -10.29 -0.34
CA SER A 364 27.59 -9.98 -1.69
C SER A 364 28.90 -9.17 -1.72
N GLY A 365 29.36 -8.63 -0.58
CA GLY A 365 30.67 -7.99 -0.45
C GLY A 365 31.83 -8.99 -0.27
N ALA A 366 31.55 -10.18 0.26
CA ALA A 366 32.60 -11.17 0.59
C ALA A 366 33.12 -11.97 -0.62
N HIS A 367 32.44 -11.91 -1.77
CA HIS A 367 32.78 -12.69 -2.97
C HIS A 367 33.62 -11.94 -4.01
N ASN A 368 33.86 -10.64 -3.82
CA ASN A 368 34.66 -9.81 -4.76
C ASN A 368 36.11 -9.59 -4.29
N GLU A 369 36.54 -10.25 -3.22
CA GLU A 369 37.94 -10.29 -2.76
C GLU A 369 38.52 -11.70 -2.99
N CYS A 370 38.81 -12.06 -4.25
CA CYS A 370 39.67 -13.20 -4.61
C CYS A 370 40.39 -12.94 -5.93
#